data_AF-A0A937LEH7-F1
#
_entry.id   AF-A0A937LEH7-F1
#
_cell.length_a   1.000
_cell.length_b   1.000
_cell.length_c   1.000
_cell.angle_alpha   90.00
_cell.angle_beta   90.00
_cell.angle_gamma   90.00
#
_symmetry.space_group_name_H-M   'P 1'
#
loop_
_entity.id
_entity.type
_entity.pdbx_description
1 polymer ?
#
loop_
_entity_poly.entity_id
_entity_poly.type
_entity_poly.pdbx_seq_one_letter_code
_entity_poly.pdbx_strand_id
1 'polypeptide(L)'
;MNMIRLIAWREYMENVRTKGFWVTILIIPLIFIGMYFLQSALSNATPSRYFILIDQSGQYEDAVAVAIEREHQRRILQEFVNYLMENRKETDLELTAANASNAADQLVDDVDADEVAALDQWLENGGLDYAVAMASPYLRDDIEPFEQPGPQFIAADLPADIDAKATPEEIVTALRPYLTGEQDISLGSESGSLFALILIPENIDGDIARPGAMPAAPGTNRGVQYWARNLTDSRLPDAIIRSINAEIRESEYANLGVNTELVRNVQRTRMPISQLDPSAAAG
;
A
#
# COMPACT_ATOMS: atom_id res chain seq x y z
N MET A 1 60.98 -21.80 -18.00
CA MET A 1 59.69 -21.33 -17.45
C MET A 1 59.72 -19.93 -16.85
N ASN A 2 60.86 -19.42 -16.35
CA ASN A 2 60.95 -18.10 -15.71
C ASN A 2 60.94 -16.90 -16.68
N MET A 3 61.44 -17.05 -17.91
CA MET A 3 61.53 -15.94 -18.88
C MET A 3 60.15 -15.44 -19.34
N ILE A 4 59.24 -16.36 -19.67
CA ILE A 4 57.86 -16.02 -20.10
C ILE A 4 57.11 -15.28 -18.99
N ARG A 5 57.31 -15.67 -17.72
CA ARG A 5 56.72 -15.00 -16.56
C ARG A 5 57.29 -13.59 -16.34
N LEU A 6 58.59 -13.39 -16.57
CA LEU A 6 59.23 -12.07 -16.46
C LEU A 6 58.77 -11.12 -17.57
N ILE A 7 58.61 -11.64 -18.80
CA ILE A 7 58.09 -10.87 -19.93
C ILE A 7 56.63 -10.51 -19.69
N ALA A 8 55.79 -11.47 -19.29
CA ALA A 8 54.39 -11.24 -18.96
C ALA A 8 54.20 -10.25 -17.79
N TRP A 9 55.06 -10.33 -16.76
CA TRP A 9 55.02 -9.39 -15.64
C TRP A 9 55.35 -7.96 -16.06
N ARG A 10 56.37 -7.79 -16.93
CA ARG A 10 56.73 -6.48 -17.47
C ARG A 10 55.57 -5.89 -18.30
N GLU A 11 55.01 -6.67 -19.20
CA GLU A 11 53.90 -6.24 -20.06
C GLU A 11 52.63 -5.94 -19.24
N TYR A 12 52.34 -6.71 -18.19
CA TYR A 12 51.26 -6.41 -17.25
C TYR A 12 51.50 -5.08 -16.51
N MET A 13 52.71 -4.87 -15.97
CA MET A 13 53.06 -3.64 -15.26
C MET A 13 53.02 -2.39 -16.15
N GLU A 14 53.34 -2.51 -17.43
CA GLU A 14 53.20 -1.42 -18.40
C GLU A 14 51.73 -1.07 -18.63
N ASN A 15 50.84 -2.08 -18.78
CA ASN A 15 49.41 -1.85 -18.96
C ASN A 15 48.74 -1.26 -17.71
N VAL A 16 49.04 -1.79 -16.52
CA VAL A 16 48.44 -1.34 -15.24
C VAL A 16 48.83 0.08 -14.87
N ARG A 17 49.98 0.58 -15.32
CA ARG A 17 50.41 1.96 -15.06
C ARG A 17 49.68 3.00 -15.92
N THR A 18 48.97 2.58 -16.95
CA THR A 18 48.18 3.50 -17.77
C THR A 18 46.92 3.95 -17.02
N LYS A 19 46.61 5.24 -17.09
CA LYS A 19 45.37 5.77 -16.51
C LYS A 19 44.14 5.16 -17.17
N GLY A 20 44.23 4.83 -18.47
CA GLY A 20 43.16 4.19 -19.23
C GLY A 20 42.74 2.82 -18.68
N PHE A 21 43.70 1.97 -18.31
CA PHE A 21 43.42 0.65 -17.74
C PHE A 21 42.55 0.73 -16.47
N TRP A 22 42.91 1.62 -15.52
CA TRP A 22 42.14 1.82 -14.30
C TRP A 22 40.77 2.46 -14.55
N VAL A 23 40.68 3.40 -15.49
CA VAL A 23 39.41 4.01 -15.87
C VAL A 23 38.46 2.95 -16.43
N THR A 24 38.91 2.08 -17.33
CA THR A 24 38.06 1.02 -17.89
C THR A 24 37.68 -0.03 -16.84
N ILE A 25 38.62 -0.42 -15.96
CA ILE A 25 38.35 -1.36 -14.86
C ILE A 25 37.32 -0.81 -13.87
N LEU A 26 37.34 0.49 -13.60
CA LEU A 26 36.49 1.10 -12.59
C LEU A 26 35.14 1.55 -13.16
N ILE A 27 35.08 1.93 -14.44
CA ILE A 27 33.84 2.31 -15.12
C ILE A 27 32.82 1.18 -15.13
N ILE A 28 33.22 -0.05 -15.43
CA ILE A 28 32.29 -1.19 -15.52
C ILE A 28 31.56 -1.45 -14.19
N PRO A 29 32.23 -1.67 -13.04
CA PRO A 29 31.55 -1.84 -11.76
C PRO A 29 30.77 -0.59 -11.34
N LEU A 30 31.25 0.61 -11.67
CA LEU A 30 30.53 1.86 -11.37
C LEU A 30 29.23 1.99 -12.19
N ILE A 31 29.24 1.53 -13.45
CA ILE A 31 28.03 1.42 -14.28
C ILE A 31 27.07 0.39 -13.69
N PHE A 32 27.55 -0.78 -13.23
CA PHE A 32 26.68 -1.78 -12.59
C PHE A 32 26.06 -1.26 -11.30
N ILE A 33 26.84 -0.59 -10.45
CA ILE A 33 26.34 0.07 -9.24
C ILE A 33 25.31 1.14 -9.62
N GLY A 34 25.60 1.98 -10.61
CA GLY A 34 24.67 3.00 -11.09
C GLY A 34 23.38 2.42 -11.67
N MET A 35 23.45 1.33 -12.44
CA MET A 35 22.29 0.64 -12.98
C MET A 35 21.45 -0.03 -11.88
N TYR A 36 22.08 -0.61 -10.87
CA TYR A 36 21.39 -1.17 -9.70
C TYR A 36 20.59 -0.08 -8.96
N PHE A 37 21.23 1.06 -8.64
CA PHE A 37 20.52 2.18 -8.00
C PHE A 37 19.42 2.76 -8.88
N LEU A 38 19.63 2.85 -10.20
CA LEU A 38 18.63 3.35 -11.12
C LEU A 38 17.42 2.39 -11.22
N GLN A 39 17.68 1.08 -11.30
CA GLN A 39 16.63 0.08 -11.41
C GLN A 39 15.83 -0.04 -10.11
N SER A 40 16.48 -0.02 -8.93
CA SER A 40 15.82 0.04 -7.62
C SER A 40 14.99 1.32 -7.45
N ALA A 41 15.51 2.48 -7.89
CA ALA A 41 14.74 3.72 -7.87
C ALA A 41 13.51 3.69 -8.80
N LEU A 42 13.61 3.04 -9.97
CA LEU A 42 12.53 2.92 -10.93
C LEU A 42 11.51 1.81 -10.57
N SER A 43 11.94 0.69 -9.98
CA SER A 43 11.03 -0.39 -9.55
C SER A 43 10.10 0.06 -8.42
N ASN A 44 10.57 0.98 -7.58
CA ASN A 44 9.75 1.62 -6.55
C ASN A 44 8.72 2.63 -7.09
N ALA A 45 8.81 3.02 -8.37
CA ALA A 45 7.93 4.02 -8.98
C ALA A 45 6.64 3.40 -9.56
N THR A 46 5.84 2.75 -8.71
CA THR A 46 4.39 2.84 -8.98
C THR A 46 4.03 4.31 -8.76
N PRO A 47 3.58 5.08 -9.77
CA PRO A 47 3.43 6.52 -9.62
C PRO A 47 2.53 6.84 -8.44
N SER A 48 3.04 7.57 -7.47
CA SER A 48 2.25 8.08 -6.35
C SER A 48 1.10 8.90 -6.89
N ARG A 49 -0.10 8.64 -6.37
CA ARG A 49 -1.34 9.26 -6.82
C ARG A 49 -1.74 10.33 -5.85
N TYR A 50 -1.63 11.58 -6.28
CA TYR A 50 -2.00 12.73 -5.46
C TYR A 50 -3.50 12.87 -5.35
N PHE A 51 -4.02 13.03 -4.13
CA PHE A 51 -5.43 13.35 -3.91
C PHE A 51 -5.57 14.60 -3.05
N ILE A 52 -6.67 15.32 -3.22
CA ILE A 52 -7.05 16.42 -2.33
C ILE A 52 -8.26 15.97 -1.52
N LEU A 53 -8.19 16.16 -0.21
CA LEU A 53 -9.32 16.01 0.70
C LEU A 53 -9.79 17.40 1.14
N ILE A 54 -11.07 17.68 0.98
CA ILE A 54 -11.72 18.85 1.56
C ILE A 54 -12.87 18.35 2.41
N ASP A 55 -12.70 18.39 3.73
CA ASP A 55 -13.76 18.10 4.69
C ASP A 55 -14.35 19.39 5.26
N GLN A 56 -15.48 19.83 4.71
CA GLN A 56 -16.20 21.00 5.20
C GLN A 56 -17.02 20.70 6.46
N SER A 57 -17.31 19.42 6.74
CA SER A 57 -17.99 18.99 7.96
C SER A 57 -17.05 19.00 9.18
N GLY A 58 -15.76 18.75 8.95
CA GLY A 58 -14.73 18.62 9.97
C GLY A 58 -14.86 17.35 10.83
N GLN A 59 -15.64 16.35 10.37
CA GLN A 59 -15.95 15.14 11.14
C GLN A 59 -15.24 13.88 10.64
N TYR A 60 -14.83 13.84 9.37
CA TYR A 60 -14.43 12.61 8.69
C TYR A 60 -12.99 12.62 8.17
N GLU A 61 -12.23 13.69 8.41
CA GLU A 61 -10.81 13.77 8.05
C GLU A 61 -10.00 12.59 8.59
N ASP A 62 -10.14 12.28 9.89
CA ASP A 62 -9.47 11.14 10.52
C ASP A 62 -9.91 9.80 9.90
N ALA A 63 -11.20 9.64 9.60
CA ALA A 63 -11.73 8.43 8.96
C ALA A 63 -11.13 8.24 7.57
N VAL A 64 -10.92 9.31 6.79
CA VAL A 64 -10.24 9.25 5.51
C VAL A 64 -8.77 8.89 5.70
N ALA A 65 -8.06 9.51 6.63
CA ALA A 65 -6.65 9.22 6.91
C ALA A 65 -6.44 7.73 7.28
N VAL A 66 -7.32 7.18 8.14
CA VAL A 66 -7.33 5.76 8.50
C VAL A 66 -7.56 4.88 7.27
N ALA A 67 -8.44 5.28 6.35
CA ALA A 67 -8.68 4.52 5.12
C ALA A 67 -7.42 4.43 4.26
N ILE A 68 -6.72 5.57 4.05
CA ILE A 68 -5.49 5.63 3.25
C ILE A 68 -4.40 4.76 3.86
N GLU A 69 -4.18 4.89 5.17
CA GLU A 69 -3.16 4.10 5.86
C GLU A 69 -3.48 2.60 5.77
N ARG A 70 -4.74 2.22 5.97
CA ARG A 70 -5.13 0.80 5.88
C ARG A 70 -4.96 0.22 4.47
N GLU A 71 -5.20 1.00 3.41
CA GLU A 71 -4.89 0.57 2.04
C GLU A 71 -3.38 0.43 1.80
N HIS A 72 -2.57 1.33 2.36
CA HIS A 72 -1.11 1.21 2.31
C HIS A 72 -0.61 -0.05 3.01
N GLN A 73 -1.10 -0.30 4.22
CA GLN A 73 -0.83 -1.49 5.00
C GLN A 73 -1.24 -2.77 4.27
N ARG A 74 -2.42 -2.78 3.63
CA ARG A 74 -2.84 -3.89 2.76
C ARG A 74 -1.84 -4.16 1.64
N ARG A 75 -1.38 -3.12 0.94
CA ARG A 75 -0.39 -3.28 -0.12
C ARG A 75 0.92 -3.88 0.41
N ILE A 76 1.41 -3.40 1.55
CA ILE A 76 2.63 -3.96 2.17
C ILE A 76 2.44 -5.44 2.47
N LEU A 77 1.30 -5.82 3.06
CA LEU A 77 0.99 -7.22 3.34
C LEU A 77 0.99 -8.08 2.08
N GLN A 78 0.31 -7.64 1.01
CA GLN A 78 0.27 -8.36 -0.28
C GLN A 78 1.66 -8.53 -0.89
N GLU A 79 2.44 -7.45 -0.97
CA GLU A 79 3.81 -7.51 -1.52
C GLU A 79 4.73 -8.38 -0.66
N PHE A 80 4.56 -8.36 0.66
CA PHE A 80 5.32 -9.21 1.56
C PHE A 80 4.95 -10.69 1.38
N VAL A 81 3.67 -11.02 1.25
CA VAL A 81 3.22 -12.39 0.93
C VAL A 81 3.82 -12.86 -0.39
N ASN A 82 3.80 -12.03 -1.43
CA ASN A 82 4.45 -12.36 -2.72
C ASN A 82 5.96 -12.60 -2.54
N TYR A 83 6.64 -11.73 -1.79
CA TYR A 83 8.06 -11.89 -1.47
C TYR A 83 8.35 -13.20 -0.75
N LEU A 84 7.51 -13.61 0.21
CA LEU A 84 7.65 -14.91 0.90
C LEU A 84 7.51 -16.08 -0.07
N MET A 85 6.50 -16.04 -0.95
CA MET A 85 6.24 -17.09 -1.93
C MET A 85 7.40 -17.28 -2.90
N GLU A 86 8.03 -16.18 -3.31
CA GLU A 86 9.17 -16.18 -4.23
C GLU A 86 10.49 -16.58 -3.57
N ASN A 87 10.64 -16.34 -2.26
CA ASN A 87 11.94 -16.44 -1.57
C ASN A 87 12.02 -17.49 -0.47
N ARG A 88 10.94 -18.23 -0.17
CA ARG A 88 10.97 -19.35 0.77
C ARG A 88 11.96 -20.44 0.34
N LYS A 89 12.56 -21.13 1.31
CA LYS A 89 13.39 -22.33 1.06
C LYS A 89 12.54 -23.38 0.36
N GLU A 90 13.02 -23.91 -0.78
CA GLU A 90 12.49 -25.16 -1.35
C GLU A 90 12.78 -26.29 -0.36
N THR A 91 11.90 -26.49 0.60
CA THR A 91 11.94 -27.69 1.44
C THR A 91 10.98 -28.67 0.79
N ASP A 92 11.49 -29.82 0.35
CA ASP A 92 10.76 -30.90 -0.36
C ASP A 92 9.27 -30.92 0.00
N LEU A 93 8.41 -30.72 -0.99
CA LEU A 93 6.95 -30.84 -0.89
C LEU A 93 6.50 -32.21 -0.35
N GLU A 94 7.39 -33.21 -0.29
CA GLU A 94 7.15 -34.55 0.26
C GLU A 94 7.66 -34.78 1.70
N LEU A 95 8.37 -33.83 2.32
CA LEU A 95 8.92 -33.98 3.68
C LEU A 95 8.44 -32.87 4.60
N THR A 96 7.14 -32.87 4.91
CA THR A 96 6.58 -33.04 6.27
C THR A 96 5.12 -32.59 6.32
N ALA A 97 4.21 -33.48 5.93
CA ALA A 97 2.80 -33.38 6.34
C ALA A 97 2.63 -33.35 7.88
N ALA A 98 3.69 -33.61 8.66
CA ALA A 98 3.72 -33.49 10.12
C ALA A 98 4.16 -32.10 10.64
N ASN A 99 4.59 -31.15 9.79
CA ASN A 99 4.93 -29.77 10.16
C ASN A 99 4.13 -28.72 9.36
N ALA A 100 2.98 -29.10 8.80
CA ALA A 100 2.04 -28.13 8.23
C ALA A 100 1.74 -27.03 9.27
N SER A 101 1.91 -25.76 8.89
CA SER A 101 1.85 -24.51 9.68
C SER A 101 3.15 -24.03 10.36
N ASN A 102 4.16 -23.66 9.58
CA ASN A 102 5.02 -22.55 10.04
C ASN A 102 4.27 -21.21 9.88
N ALA A 103 4.62 -20.19 10.66
CA ALA A 103 3.89 -18.92 10.71
C ALA A 103 3.84 -18.18 9.36
N ALA A 104 4.79 -18.45 8.44
CA ALA A 104 4.81 -17.86 7.12
C ALA A 104 3.77 -18.50 6.20
N ASP A 105 3.66 -19.84 6.18
CA ASP A 105 2.63 -20.55 5.41
C ASP A 105 1.22 -20.19 5.92
N GLN A 106 1.05 -20.11 7.24
CA GLN A 106 -0.22 -19.67 7.82
C GLN A 106 -0.60 -18.24 7.40
N LEU A 107 0.37 -17.31 7.32
CA LEU A 107 0.11 -15.95 6.87
C LEU A 107 -0.34 -15.91 5.40
N VAL A 108 0.29 -16.72 4.54
CA VAL A 108 -0.11 -16.85 3.13
C VAL A 108 -1.55 -17.36 3.04
N ASP A 109 -1.85 -18.46 3.73
CA ASP A 109 -3.18 -19.08 3.72
C ASP A 109 -4.25 -18.14 4.30
N ASP A 110 -3.95 -17.43 5.38
CA ASP A 110 -4.87 -16.48 6.02
C ASP A 110 -5.19 -15.30 5.07
N VAL A 111 -4.20 -14.79 4.34
CA VAL A 111 -4.39 -13.71 3.36
C VAL A 111 -5.21 -14.17 2.15
N ASP A 112 -4.93 -15.38 1.65
CA ASP A 112 -5.70 -15.98 0.54
C ASP A 112 -7.16 -16.25 0.95
N ALA A 113 -7.41 -16.64 2.20
CA ALA A 113 -8.74 -16.95 2.70
C ALA A 113 -9.57 -15.71 3.08
N ASP A 114 -8.99 -14.77 3.84
CA ASP A 114 -9.64 -13.54 4.29
C ASP A 114 -8.61 -12.45 4.57
N GLU A 115 -8.21 -11.76 3.50
CA GLU A 115 -7.25 -10.66 3.55
C GLU A 115 -7.60 -9.57 4.59
N VAL A 116 -8.89 -9.26 4.78
CA VAL A 116 -9.29 -8.20 5.71
C VAL A 116 -9.01 -8.61 7.14
N ALA A 117 -9.37 -9.84 7.51
CA ALA A 117 -9.08 -10.39 8.83
C ALA A 117 -7.57 -10.62 9.04
N ALA A 118 -6.87 -11.08 8.00
CA ALA A 118 -5.41 -11.26 8.04
C ALA A 118 -4.70 -9.92 8.25
N LEU A 119 -5.14 -8.85 7.59
CA LEU A 119 -4.62 -7.50 7.77
C LEU A 119 -4.80 -7.01 9.22
N ASP A 120 -5.98 -7.21 9.80
CA ASP A 120 -6.25 -6.80 11.18
C ASP A 120 -5.34 -7.53 12.18
N GLN A 121 -5.21 -8.85 12.02
CA GLN A 121 -4.33 -9.66 12.84
C GLN A 121 -2.86 -9.28 12.66
N TRP A 122 -2.45 -8.95 11.43
CA TRP A 122 -1.09 -8.50 11.12
C TRP A 122 -0.76 -7.18 11.82
N LEU A 123 -1.65 -6.19 11.75
CA LEU A 123 -1.49 -4.91 12.45
C LEU A 123 -1.48 -5.07 13.96
N GLU A 124 -2.35 -5.92 14.52
CA GLU A 124 -2.39 -6.20 15.97
C GLU A 124 -1.11 -6.87 16.50
N ASN A 125 -0.42 -7.67 15.67
CA ASN A 125 0.82 -8.35 16.03
C ASN A 125 2.09 -7.50 15.80
N GLY A 126 1.97 -6.25 15.36
CA GLY A 126 3.11 -5.35 15.14
C GLY A 126 3.54 -5.20 13.67
N GLY A 127 2.72 -5.65 12.72
CA GLY A 127 2.90 -5.38 11.30
C GLY A 127 4.14 -6.01 10.67
N LEU A 128 4.78 -5.29 9.75
CA LEU A 128 5.88 -5.79 8.93
C LEU A 128 7.07 -6.28 9.78
N ASP A 129 7.45 -5.55 10.82
CA ASP A 129 8.61 -5.88 11.66
C ASP A 129 8.46 -7.26 12.31
N TYR A 130 7.26 -7.54 12.85
CA TYR A 130 6.95 -8.84 13.42
C TYR A 130 6.93 -9.94 12.35
N ALA A 131 6.32 -9.66 11.19
CA ALA A 131 6.21 -10.63 10.10
C ALA A 131 7.59 -11.02 9.54
N VAL A 132 8.49 -10.05 9.34
CA VAL A 132 9.88 -10.30 8.91
C VAL A 132 10.63 -11.15 9.94
N ALA A 133 10.51 -10.83 11.23
CA ALA A 133 11.18 -11.59 12.29
C ALA A 133 10.73 -13.06 12.32
N MET A 134 9.44 -13.31 12.13
CA MET A 134 8.87 -14.66 12.11
C MET A 134 9.20 -15.43 10.83
N ALA A 135 9.27 -14.76 9.68
CA ALA A 135 9.51 -15.40 8.39
C ALA A 135 10.99 -15.68 8.09
N SER A 136 11.90 -14.89 8.67
CA SER A 136 13.35 -14.96 8.42
C SER A 136 13.96 -16.38 8.44
N PRO A 137 13.59 -17.29 9.35
CA PRO A 137 14.15 -18.65 9.38
C PRO A 137 13.81 -19.51 8.14
N TYR A 138 12.71 -19.19 7.45
CA TYR A 138 12.12 -19.96 6.36
C TYR A 138 12.49 -19.43 4.96
N LEU A 139 13.19 -18.30 4.90
CA LEU A 139 13.65 -17.66 3.67
C LEU A 139 15.00 -18.22 3.20
N ARG A 140 15.19 -18.35 1.88
CA ARG A 140 16.46 -18.82 1.29
C ARG A 140 17.64 -17.97 1.77
N ASP A 141 18.80 -18.60 1.83
CA ASP A 141 20.05 -17.88 2.08
C ASP A 141 20.40 -16.99 0.85
N ASP A 142 21.09 -15.87 1.06
CA ASP A 142 21.50 -14.92 0.00
C ASP A 142 20.37 -14.29 -0.83
N ILE A 143 19.22 -13.98 -0.21
CA ILE A 143 18.15 -13.17 -0.82
C ILE A 143 18.29 -11.69 -0.47
N GLU A 144 17.80 -10.83 -1.37
CA GLU A 144 17.66 -9.41 -1.07
C GLU A 144 16.61 -9.20 0.04
N PRO A 145 16.85 -8.30 1.02
CA PRO A 145 15.85 -7.95 2.01
C PRO A 145 14.58 -7.40 1.37
N PHE A 146 13.43 -7.64 2.00
CA PHE A 146 12.17 -7.05 1.55
C PHE A 146 12.23 -5.52 1.59
N GLU A 147 12.03 -4.89 0.43
CA GLU A 147 11.85 -3.44 0.32
C GLU A 147 10.37 -3.10 0.47
N GLN A 148 10.05 -2.27 1.48
CA GLN A 148 8.67 -1.85 1.71
C GLN A 148 8.21 -0.95 0.56
N PRO A 149 7.06 -1.25 -0.08
CA PRO A 149 6.52 -0.38 -1.12
C PRO A 149 6.16 0.99 -0.52
N GLY A 150 6.37 2.07 -1.27
CA GLY A 150 5.95 3.42 -0.86
C GLY A 150 4.42 3.62 -0.83
N PRO A 151 3.92 4.73 -0.26
CA PRO A 151 2.51 5.06 -0.23
C PRO A 151 1.96 5.28 -1.65
N GLN A 152 0.86 4.60 -1.98
CA GLN A 152 0.24 4.73 -3.30
C GLN A 152 -0.57 6.02 -3.43
N PHE A 153 -1.18 6.49 -2.35
CA PHE A 153 -2.00 7.70 -2.32
C PHE A 153 -1.34 8.72 -1.39
N ILE A 154 -1.16 9.94 -1.88
CA ILE A 154 -0.51 11.03 -1.14
C ILE A 154 -1.45 12.22 -1.12
N ALA A 155 -1.73 12.75 0.07
CA ALA A 155 -2.51 13.97 0.22
C ALA A 155 -1.72 15.16 -0.34
N ALA A 156 -2.34 15.94 -1.22
CA ALA A 156 -1.78 17.15 -1.78
C ALA A 156 -2.39 18.40 -1.13
N ASP A 157 -1.59 19.46 -1.07
CA ASP A 157 -2.05 20.75 -0.59
C ASP A 157 -3.06 21.36 -1.57
N LEU A 158 -4.07 22.04 -1.03
CA LEU A 158 -5.01 22.80 -1.84
C LEU A 158 -4.29 24.01 -2.46
N PRO A 159 -4.40 24.24 -3.78
CA PRO A 159 -3.84 25.44 -4.41
C PRO A 159 -4.31 26.72 -3.73
N ALA A 160 -3.39 27.67 -3.52
CA ALA A 160 -3.64 28.87 -2.70
C ALA A 160 -4.72 29.81 -3.25
N ASP A 161 -5.07 29.68 -4.53
CA ASP A 161 -6.13 30.42 -5.21
C ASP A 161 -7.52 29.80 -5.03
N ILE A 162 -7.63 28.64 -4.37
CA ILE A 162 -8.88 27.91 -4.16
C ILE A 162 -9.33 28.03 -2.71
N ASP A 163 -10.56 28.53 -2.52
CA ASP A 163 -11.19 28.63 -1.20
C ASP A 163 -11.88 27.31 -0.82
N ALA A 164 -11.37 26.62 0.21
CA ALA A 164 -11.95 25.39 0.74
C ALA A 164 -13.38 25.57 1.31
N LYS A 165 -13.80 26.82 1.60
CA LYS A 165 -15.12 27.15 2.13
C LYS A 165 -16.14 27.52 1.06
N ALA A 166 -15.73 27.58 -0.21
CA ALA A 166 -16.65 27.82 -1.32
C ALA A 166 -17.68 26.68 -1.47
N THR A 167 -18.70 26.90 -2.28
CA THR A 167 -19.69 25.84 -2.55
C THR A 167 -19.01 24.64 -3.24
N PRO A 168 -19.51 23.41 -3.05
CA PRO A 168 -18.98 22.23 -3.74
C PRO A 168 -18.82 22.40 -5.25
N GLU A 169 -19.80 23.05 -5.90
CA GLU A 169 -19.77 23.31 -7.33
C GLU A 169 -18.65 24.28 -7.74
N GLU A 170 -18.39 25.31 -6.93
CA GLU A 170 -17.30 26.27 -7.16
C GLU A 170 -15.94 25.60 -6.97
N ILE A 171 -15.76 24.80 -5.93
CA ILE A 171 -14.53 24.04 -5.65
C ILE A 171 -14.22 23.10 -6.82
N VAL A 172 -15.20 22.29 -7.26
CA VAL A 172 -15.02 21.34 -8.36
C VAL A 172 -14.74 22.06 -9.68
N THR A 173 -15.35 23.22 -9.90
CA THR A 173 -15.09 24.04 -11.08
C THR A 173 -13.66 24.58 -11.08
N ALA A 174 -13.18 25.06 -9.93
CA ALA A 174 -11.82 25.57 -9.76
C ALA A 174 -10.76 24.46 -9.87
N LEU A 175 -11.03 23.26 -9.35
CA LEU A 175 -10.12 22.11 -9.40
C LEU A 175 -10.16 21.35 -10.73
N ARG A 176 -11.09 21.67 -11.64
CA ARG A 176 -11.26 20.95 -12.91
C ARG A 176 -9.98 20.87 -13.76
N PRO A 177 -9.20 21.94 -13.97
CA PRO A 177 -7.96 21.86 -14.76
C PRO A 177 -6.94 20.87 -14.18
N TYR A 178 -6.89 20.73 -12.85
CA TYR A 178 -6.02 19.77 -12.18
C TYR A 178 -6.53 18.32 -12.36
N LEU A 179 -7.84 18.11 -12.21
CA LEU A 179 -8.48 16.79 -12.37
C LEU A 179 -8.44 16.28 -13.82
N THR A 180 -8.43 17.18 -14.82
CA THR A 180 -8.31 16.81 -16.23
C THR A 180 -6.86 16.64 -16.69
N GLY A 181 -5.88 17.05 -15.86
CA GLY A 181 -4.46 17.03 -16.17
C GLY A 181 -3.99 18.17 -17.08
N GLU A 182 -4.75 19.28 -17.13
CA GLU A 182 -4.33 20.54 -17.75
C GLU A 182 -3.35 21.32 -16.85
N GLN A 183 -3.44 21.11 -15.53
CA GLN A 183 -2.52 21.63 -14.52
C GLN A 183 -2.03 20.51 -13.61
N ASP A 184 -0.79 20.62 -13.16
CA ASP A 184 -0.23 19.73 -12.15
C ASP A 184 -0.47 20.29 -10.74
N ILE A 185 -0.57 19.40 -9.76
CA ILE A 185 -0.56 19.74 -8.35
C ILE A 185 0.88 19.75 -7.83
N SER A 186 1.21 20.76 -7.01
CA SER A 186 2.53 20.88 -6.38
C SER A 186 2.49 20.32 -4.96
N LEU A 187 3.46 19.47 -4.61
CA LEU A 187 3.73 19.02 -3.25
C LEU A 187 5.18 19.35 -2.91
N GLY A 188 5.41 20.48 -2.25
CA GLY A 188 6.77 20.96 -1.97
C GLY A 188 7.57 21.24 -3.25
N SER A 189 8.61 20.44 -3.51
CA SER A 189 9.45 20.52 -4.72
C SER A 189 9.00 19.58 -5.84
N GLU A 190 8.03 18.71 -5.58
CA GLU A 190 7.52 17.73 -6.54
C GLU A 190 6.22 18.23 -7.19
N SER A 191 6.01 17.84 -8.44
CA SER A 191 4.82 18.17 -9.23
C SER A 191 4.27 16.90 -9.84
N GLY A 192 2.95 16.75 -9.86
CA GLY A 192 2.31 15.60 -10.48
C GLY A 192 0.84 15.81 -10.80
N SER A 193 0.23 14.84 -11.47
CA SER A 193 -1.19 14.92 -11.82
C SER A 193 -2.07 14.65 -10.60
N LEU A 194 -3.14 15.44 -10.43
CA LEU A 194 -4.16 15.17 -9.42
C LEU A 194 -4.99 13.94 -9.82
N PHE A 195 -4.92 12.88 -9.02
CA PHE A 195 -5.65 11.63 -9.24
C PHE A 195 -7.13 11.75 -8.88
N ALA A 196 -7.42 12.32 -7.70
CA ALA A 196 -8.78 12.45 -7.20
C ALA A 196 -8.96 13.66 -6.28
N LEU A 197 -10.20 14.16 -6.24
CA LEU A 197 -10.72 15.05 -5.21
C LEU A 197 -11.78 14.30 -4.40
N ILE A 198 -11.63 14.32 -3.09
CA ILE A 198 -12.61 13.85 -2.11
C ILE A 198 -13.17 15.09 -1.43
N LEU A 199 -14.46 15.34 -1.59
CA LEU A 199 -15.14 16.50 -1.04
C LEU A 199 -16.28 16.05 -0.14
N ILE A 200 -16.24 16.46 1.13
CA ILE A 200 -17.24 16.16 2.15
C ILE A 200 -17.94 17.49 2.50
N PRO A 201 -19.20 17.68 2.07
CA PRO A 201 -19.94 18.92 2.33
C PRO A 201 -20.24 19.15 3.82
N GLU A 202 -20.42 20.40 4.23
CA GLU A 202 -20.69 20.78 5.64
C GLU A 202 -21.93 20.08 6.23
N ASN A 203 -22.99 19.91 5.43
CA ASN A 203 -24.27 19.34 5.87
C ASN A 203 -24.41 17.83 5.58
N ILE A 204 -23.30 17.10 5.54
CA ILE A 204 -23.23 15.68 5.17
C ILE A 204 -24.10 14.77 6.05
N ASP A 205 -24.31 15.09 7.33
CA ASP A 205 -25.08 14.26 8.26
C ASP A 205 -26.56 14.12 7.87
N GLY A 206 -27.09 15.14 7.19
CA GLY A 206 -28.43 15.12 6.62
C GLY A 206 -28.59 14.15 5.45
N ASP A 207 -27.48 13.67 4.89
CA ASP A 207 -27.44 12.72 3.77
C ASP A 207 -27.23 11.27 4.21
N ILE A 208 -27.02 11.02 5.51
CA ILE A 208 -26.86 9.67 6.05
C ILE A 208 -28.17 8.89 5.90
N ALA A 209 -28.14 7.88 5.02
CA ALA A 209 -29.26 6.99 4.79
C ALA A 209 -29.40 5.98 5.95
N ARG A 210 -30.41 6.18 6.79
CA ARG A 210 -30.73 5.27 7.91
C ARG A 210 -31.74 4.21 7.50
N PRO A 211 -31.71 3.01 8.10
CA PRO A 211 -32.72 1.99 7.85
C PRO A 211 -34.14 2.53 8.06
N GLY A 212 -35.01 2.35 7.06
CA GLY A 212 -36.40 2.85 7.09
C GLY A 212 -36.60 4.30 6.67
N ALA A 213 -35.53 5.06 6.35
CA ALA A 213 -35.65 6.38 5.75
C ALA A 213 -36.18 6.29 4.31
N MET A 214 -36.94 7.31 3.87
CA MET A 214 -37.36 7.39 2.48
C MET A 214 -36.14 7.59 1.57
N PRO A 215 -36.08 6.93 0.39
CA PRO A 215 -35.03 7.18 -0.58
C PRO A 215 -35.01 8.67 -0.97
N ALA A 216 -33.81 9.24 -1.06
CA ALA A 216 -33.66 10.61 -1.52
C ALA A 216 -34.15 10.76 -2.98
N ALA A 217 -34.59 11.97 -3.33
CA ALA A 217 -34.98 12.28 -4.70
C ALA A 217 -33.78 12.10 -5.66
N PRO A 218 -33.97 11.48 -6.84
CA PRO A 218 -32.91 11.31 -7.82
C PRO A 218 -32.31 12.65 -8.27
N GLY A 219 -31.00 12.68 -8.53
CA GLY A 219 -30.34 13.83 -9.19
C GLY A 219 -29.80 14.93 -8.27
N THR A 220 -29.73 14.70 -6.96
CA THR A 220 -28.95 15.54 -6.05
C THR A 220 -27.61 14.85 -5.75
N ASN A 221 -26.48 15.56 -5.91
CA ASN A 221 -25.14 15.08 -5.53
C ASN A 221 -25.00 15.13 -4.00
N ARG A 222 -25.75 14.25 -3.33
CA ARG A 222 -25.76 14.09 -1.87
C ARG A 222 -24.60 13.22 -1.43
N GLY A 223 -24.15 13.41 -0.20
CA GLY A 223 -23.11 12.58 0.38
C GLY A 223 -21.69 13.06 0.05
N VAL A 224 -20.73 12.19 0.33
CA VAL A 224 -19.31 12.38 -0.03
C VAL A 224 -19.18 12.36 -1.55
N GLN A 225 -18.54 13.38 -2.11
CA GLN A 225 -18.31 13.48 -3.55
C GLN A 225 -16.89 13.02 -3.89
N TYR A 226 -16.80 12.09 -4.84
CA TYR A 226 -15.53 11.59 -5.37
C TYR A 226 -15.40 11.97 -6.83
N TRP A 227 -14.39 12.79 -7.14
CA TRP A 227 -14.11 13.27 -8.49
C TRP A 227 -12.76 12.74 -8.93
N ALA A 228 -12.73 11.94 -9.99
CA ALA A 228 -11.50 11.41 -10.56
C ALA A 228 -11.61 11.30 -12.08
N ARG A 229 -10.47 11.39 -12.77
CA ARG A 229 -10.40 11.21 -14.22
C ARG A 229 -10.75 9.78 -14.65
N ASN A 230 -10.37 8.79 -13.84
CA ASN A 230 -10.66 7.39 -14.08
C ASN A 230 -11.52 6.81 -12.95
N LEU A 231 -12.81 6.63 -13.23
CA LEU A 231 -13.77 6.05 -12.27
C LEU A 231 -13.76 4.51 -12.24
N THR A 232 -12.95 3.85 -13.08
CA THR A 232 -12.84 2.38 -13.05
C THR A 232 -11.97 1.87 -11.90
N ASP A 233 -11.13 2.75 -11.31
CA ASP A 233 -10.35 2.40 -10.12
C ASP A 233 -11.17 2.72 -8.86
N SER A 234 -11.79 1.69 -8.27
CA SER A 234 -12.67 1.84 -7.12
C SER A 234 -11.96 1.66 -5.78
N ARG A 235 -10.67 1.31 -5.75
CA ARG A 235 -9.95 0.96 -4.50
C ARG A 235 -10.01 2.09 -3.47
N LEU A 236 -9.61 3.30 -3.88
CA LEU A 236 -9.62 4.48 -3.03
C LEU A 236 -11.03 4.87 -2.57
N PRO A 237 -12.02 5.09 -3.46
CA PRO A 237 -13.36 5.49 -3.02
C PRO A 237 -14.02 4.41 -2.16
N ASP A 238 -13.84 3.11 -2.46
CA ASP A 238 -14.40 2.04 -1.66
C ASP A 238 -13.78 2.01 -0.26
N ALA A 239 -12.46 2.23 -0.14
CA ALA A 239 -11.78 2.31 1.16
C ALA A 239 -12.31 3.47 2.02
N ILE A 240 -12.43 4.65 1.41
CA ILE A 240 -12.94 5.85 2.07
C ILE A 240 -14.38 5.64 2.53
N ILE A 241 -15.26 5.16 1.65
CA ILE A 241 -16.67 4.92 1.98
C ILE A 241 -16.80 3.87 3.09
N ARG A 242 -15.99 2.81 3.08
CA ARG A 242 -15.97 1.81 4.16
C ARG A 242 -15.60 2.44 5.50
N SER A 243 -14.55 3.28 5.51
CA SER A 243 -14.05 3.93 6.73
C SER A 243 -15.05 4.96 7.28
N ILE A 244 -15.57 5.84 6.43
CA ILE A 244 -16.60 6.82 6.82
C ILE A 244 -17.85 6.11 7.37
N ASN A 245 -18.32 5.04 6.71
CA ASN A 245 -19.45 4.28 7.23
C ASN A 245 -19.15 3.57 8.56
N ALA A 246 -17.88 3.20 8.83
CA ALA A 246 -17.49 2.67 10.13
C ALA A 246 -17.58 3.74 11.21
N GLU A 247 -17.10 4.95 10.92
CA GLU A 247 -17.18 6.10 11.83
C GLU A 247 -18.64 6.48 12.14
N ILE A 248 -19.49 6.55 11.10
CA ILE A 248 -20.94 6.79 11.26
C ILE A 248 -21.56 5.74 12.19
N ARG A 249 -21.24 4.45 12.00
CA ARG A 249 -21.77 3.37 12.86
C ARG A 249 -21.27 3.49 14.29
N GLU A 250 -19.99 3.78 14.50
CA GLU A 250 -19.40 3.96 15.83
C GLU A 250 -20.08 5.11 16.58
N SER A 251 -20.28 6.25 15.91
CA SER A 251 -21.02 7.40 16.45
C SER A 251 -22.47 7.05 16.81
N GLU A 252 -23.19 6.35 15.92
CA GLU A 252 -24.56 5.90 16.18
C GLU A 252 -24.64 4.93 17.38
N TYR A 253 -23.69 4.00 17.52
CA TYR A 253 -23.62 3.11 18.69
C TYR A 253 -23.38 3.89 19.98
N ALA A 254 -22.44 4.84 19.97
CA ALA A 254 -22.15 5.69 21.11
C ALA A 254 -23.37 6.52 21.52
N ASN A 255 -24.09 7.10 20.55
CA ASN A 255 -25.31 7.86 20.77
C ASN A 255 -26.45 7.03 21.37
N LEU A 256 -26.51 5.73 21.05
CA LEU A 256 -27.47 4.78 21.62
C LEU A 256 -27.02 4.21 22.98
N GLY A 257 -25.85 4.60 23.50
CA GLY A 257 -25.27 4.06 24.73
C GLY A 257 -24.86 2.60 24.61
N VAL A 258 -24.63 2.10 23.39
CA VAL A 258 -24.15 0.75 23.13
C VAL A 258 -22.65 0.69 23.41
N ASN A 259 -22.20 -0.36 24.10
CA ASN A 259 -20.77 -0.60 24.29
C ASN A 259 -20.15 -1.04 22.96
N THR A 260 -19.44 -0.13 22.30
CA THR A 260 -18.84 -0.36 20.97
C THR A 260 -17.72 -1.39 21.00
N GLU A 261 -16.94 -1.45 22.08
CA GLU A 261 -15.91 -2.46 22.29
C GLU A 261 -16.53 -3.87 22.37
N LEU A 262 -17.65 -4.02 23.08
CA LEU A 262 -18.39 -5.28 23.12
C LEU A 262 -18.92 -5.68 21.74
N VAL A 263 -19.48 -4.73 20.98
CA VAL A 263 -19.97 -4.99 19.61
C VAL A 263 -18.82 -5.45 18.72
N ARG A 264 -17.67 -4.76 18.74
CA ARG A 264 -16.48 -5.13 17.98
C ARG A 264 -15.95 -6.51 18.36
N ASN A 265 -15.90 -6.82 19.65
CA ASN A 265 -15.47 -8.15 20.13
C ASN A 265 -16.42 -9.26 19.64
N VAL A 266 -17.73 -9.03 19.66
CA VAL A 266 -18.71 -10.00 19.15
C VAL A 266 -18.58 -10.14 17.62
N GLN A 267 -18.42 -9.05 16.88
CA GLN A 267 -18.24 -9.08 15.43
C GLN A 267 -16.98 -9.83 14.99
N ARG A 268 -15.93 -9.84 15.83
CA ARG A 268 -14.69 -10.60 15.61
C ARG A 268 -14.81 -12.09 15.95
N THR A 269 -15.92 -12.54 16.51
CA THR A 269 -16.12 -13.96 16.83
C THR A 269 -16.32 -14.75 15.54
N ARG A 270 -15.34 -15.59 15.21
CA ARG A 270 -15.36 -16.47 14.03
C ARG A 270 -15.14 -17.93 14.41
N MET A 271 -15.68 -18.83 13.61
CA MET A 271 -15.35 -20.26 13.67
C MET A 271 -14.16 -20.50 12.74
N PRO A 272 -12.98 -20.93 13.23
CA PRO A 272 -11.88 -21.28 12.35
C PRO A 272 -12.28 -22.48 11.48
N ILE A 273 -11.93 -22.43 10.20
CA ILE A 273 -12.13 -23.55 9.26
C ILE A 273 -10.77 -24.18 9.03
N SER A 274 -10.66 -25.48 9.30
CA SER A 274 -9.51 -26.28 8.91
C SER A 274 -9.83 -26.97 7.58
N GLN A 275 -9.02 -26.73 6.55
CA GLN A 275 -9.06 -27.49 5.31
C GLN A 275 -8.10 -28.67 5.44
N LEU A 276 -8.62 -29.88 5.28
CA LEU A 276 -7.90 -31.14 5.43
C LEU A 276 -7.97 -31.88 4.09
N ASP A 277 -6.81 -32.33 3.59
CA ASP A 277 -6.71 -33.07 2.33
C ASP A 277 -6.56 -34.57 2.64
N PRO A 278 -7.58 -35.41 2.38
CA PRO A 278 -7.55 -36.82 2.72
C PRO A 278 -6.51 -37.62 1.92
N SER A 279 -5.88 -37.02 0.89
CA SER A 279 -4.77 -37.61 0.14
C SER A 279 -3.38 -37.27 0.71
N ALA A 280 -3.29 -36.27 1.59
CA ALA A 280 -2.09 -35.95 2.35
C ALA A 280 -1.98 -36.85 3.59
N ALA A 281 -0.75 -37.24 3.96
CA ALA A 281 -0.51 -38.21 5.03
C ALA A 281 -0.99 -37.76 6.45
N ALA A 282 -1.37 -36.49 6.62
CA ALA A 282 -1.87 -35.93 7.87
C ALA A 282 -3.37 -35.62 7.88
N GLY A 283 -4.09 -35.90 6.78
CA GLY A 283 -5.55 -35.81 6.70
C GLY A 283 -6.08 -34.53 6.09
#